data_AF-A0A2J6QH70-F1
#
_entry.id   AF-A0A2J6QH70-F1
#
_cell.length_a   1.000
_cell.length_b   1.000
_cell.length_c   1.000
_cell.angle_alpha   90.00
_cell.angle_beta   90.00
_cell.angle_gamma   90.00
#
_symmetry.space_group_name_H-M   'P 1'
#
loop_
_entity.id
_entity.type
_entity.pdbx_description
1 polymer ?
#
loop_
_entity_poly.entity_id
_entity_poly.type
_entity_poly.pdbx_seq_one_letter_code
_entity_poly.pdbx_strand_id
1 'polypeptide(L)'
;MAQSLRRPLLSAVGLSPSCSWRCFSQLPALRAGPQTPQFARPRQQADRSIKLVSKGMQYVPSDIGILEMTFVTPTSNQPSLFREPLRHLKYQWKRFAFRFRDRFSLIIFKISSPRGKSWYRRSVKISRSTLTPTAVALHRQMYTSFAEGDVVGLRKLCTDGLYDSFRARIGSRPKGEKMLWELVNYNKRSKLVSFRAARLPIEGAGVMQAVVRIASKQKLTRLVKGKSGGMEVVPGSGKEKDVVEYVVLQRQYESWKEGEWQVWGTTKETTLEDVEEWEGKALE
;
A
#
# COMPACT_ATOMS: atom_id res chain seq x y z
N MET A 1 -6.55 -32.07 66.06
CA MET A 1 -5.46 -32.68 66.83
C MET A 1 -4.27 -32.89 65.92
N ALA A 2 -3.09 -32.54 66.45
CA ALA A 2 -1.75 -33.04 66.13
C ALA A 2 -1.26 -33.11 64.66
N GLN A 3 -0.22 -32.32 64.46
CA GLN A 3 0.86 -32.50 63.48
C GLN A 3 1.46 -33.91 63.54
N SER A 4 1.89 -34.45 62.40
CA SER A 4 3.04 -35.37 62.24
C SER A 4 2.91 -36.11 60.90
N LEU A 5 3.93 -36.52 60.15
CA LEU A 5 5.39 -36.46 60.17
C LEU A 5 5.85 -37.03 58.79
N ARG A 6 7.02 -36.56 58.32
CA ARG A 6 8.08 -37.31 57.61
C ARG A 6 7.80 -38.10 56.31
N ARG A 7 8.35 -37.56 55.20
CA ARG A 7 9.36 -38.12 54.24
C ARG A 7 9.87 -39.59 54.44
N PRO A 8 10.62 -40.22 53.50
CA PRO A 8 10.74 -40.12 52.02
C PRO A 8 10.99 -41.50 51.29
N LEU A 9 11.38 -41.46 50.00
CA LEU A 9 12.33 -42.33 49.25
C LEU A 9 11.85 -43.44 48.26
N LEU A 10 12.46 -43.34 47.05
CA LEU A 10 12.89 -44.35 46.05
C LEU A 10 11.81 -45.01 45.17
N SER A 11 11.82 -44.77 43.84
CA SER A 11 12.59 -45.50 42.78
C SER A 11 12.11 -46.96 42.67
N ALA A 12 11.71 -47.54 41.54
CA ALA A 12 12.12 -47.32 40.17
C ALA A 12 11.22 -48.11 39.16
N VAL A 13 11.40 -47.80 37.86
CA VAL A 13 11.26 -48.69 36.68
C VAL A 13 9.85 -49.11 36.23
N GLY A 14 9.56 -48.86 34.95
CA GLY A 14 8.54 -49.64 34.23
C GLY A 14 8.08 -49.03 32.90
N LEU A 15 8.84 -49.32 31.84
CA LEU A 15 8.33 -49.82 30.54
C LEU A 15 7.35 -48.95 29.71
N SER A 16 7.84 -48.48 28.55
CA SER A 16 7.02 -48.30 27.33
C SER A 16 6.62 -49.68 26.77
N PRO A 17 5.43 -49.86 26.17
CA PRO A 17 5.30 -49.56 24.74
C PRO A 17 3.91 -49.11 24.25
N SER A 18 3.93 -48.47 23.07
CA SER A 18 2.93 -48.46 22.00
C SER A 18 1.42 -48.42 22.33
N CYS A 19 0.75 -47.35 21.90
CA CYS A 19 -0.50 -47.50 21.13
C CYS A 19 -0.86 -46.25 20.33
N SER A 20 -1.16 -46.48 19.05
CA SER A 20 -1.63 -45.55 18.06
C SER A 20 -3.02 -45.01 18.43
N TRP A 21 -3.19 -43.70 18.48
CA TRP A 21 -4.51 -43.05 18.38
C TRP A 21 -4.44 -41.95 17.31
N ARG A 22 -4.65 -42.36 16.04
CA ARG A 22 -5.34 -41.48 15.08
C ARG A 22 -6.80 -41.47 15.51
N CYS A 23 -7.37 -40.29 15.75
CA CYS A 23 -8.72 -39.96 15.29
C CYS A 23 -9.03 -38.47 15.45
N PHE A 24 -9.30 -37.84 14.31
CA PHE A 24 -10.37 -36.86 14.07
C PHE A 24 -10.49 -35.64 14.99
N SER A 25 -9.85 -34.55 14.60
CA SER A 25 -10.48 -33.22 14.68
C SER A 25 -10.82 -32.76 13.26
N GLN A 26 -11.90 -33.33 12.71
CA GLN A 26 -12.65 -32.69 11.63
C GLN A 26 -13.31 -31.44 12.22
N LEU A 27 -12.61 -30.32 12.20
CA LEU A 27 -13.29 -29.03 12.18
C LEU A 27 -13.86 -28.87 10.78
N PRO A 28 -15.18 -28.70 10.60
CA PRO A 28 -15.69 -28.28 9.31
C PRO A 28 -15.05 -26.93 9.01
N ALA A 29 -14.36 -26.87 7.88
CA ALA A 29 -13.95 -25.61 7.29
C ALA A 29 -15.21 -24.75 7.23
N LEU A 30 -15.29 -23.73 8.10
CA LEU A 30 -16.21 -22.63 7.95
C LEU A 30 -16.00 -22.19 6.51
N ARG A 31 -17.00 -22.44 5.66
CA ARG A 31 -17.04 -21.94 4.30
C ARG A 31 -16.86 -20.44 4.42
N ALA A 32 -15.64 -19.98 4.15
CA ALA A 32 -15.41 -18.60 3.83
C ALA A 32 -16.34 -18.33 2.66
N GLY A 33 -17.42 -17.59 2.90
CA GLY A 33 -18.26 -17.06 1.82
C GLY A 33 -17.35 -16.35 0.81
N PRO A 34 -17.76 -16.22 -0.46
CA PRO A 34 -16.90 -15.64 -1.48
C PRO A 34 -16.40 -14.28 -1.02
N GLN A 35 -15.15 -14.23 -0.55
CA GLN A 35 -14.48 -12.98 -0.24
C GLN A 35 -14.33 -12.28 -1.57
N THR A 36 -15.14 -11.25 -1.77
CA THR A 36 -14.94 -10.34 -2.88
C THR A 36 -13.53 -9.77 -2.72
N PRO A 37 -12.67 -9.87 -3.74
CA PRO A 37 -11.26 -9.57 -3.60
C PRO A 37 -11.12 -8.13 -3.12
N GLN A 38 -10.63 -7.95 -1.89
CA GLN A 38 -10.10 -6.65 -1.49
C GLN A 38 -8.96 -6.32 -2.45
N PHE A 39 -8.88 -5.08 -2.92
CA PHE A 39 -7.82 -4.63 -3.83
C PHE A 39 -6.45 -4.51 -3.14
N ALA A 40 -6.14 -5.42 -2.23
CA ALA A 40 -4.82 -5.58 -1.68
C ALA A 40 -3.87 -6.02 -2.81
N ARG A 41 -2.68 -5.40 -2.86
CA ARG A 41 -1.58 -5.88 -3.69
C ARG A 41 -1.30 -7.36 -3.38
N PRO A 42 -0.94 -8.18 -4.37
CA PRO A 42 -0.29 -9.45 -4.09
C PRO A 42 0.97 -9.17 -3.27
N ARG A 43 1.30 -10.05 -2.30
CA ARG A 43 2.48 -9.93 -1.45
C ARG A 43 3.72 -9.90 -2.35
N GLN A 44 4.29 -8.70 -2.56
CA GLN A 44 5.52 -8.54 -3.33
C GLN A 44 6.69 -9.09 -2.52
N GLN A 45 7.60 -9.77 -3.20
CA GLN A 45 8.89 -10.14 -2.60
C GLN A 45 9.63 -8.85 -2.22
N ALA A 46 10.47 -8.91 -1.19
CA ALA A 46 11.28 -7.74 -0.80
C ALA A 46 12.11 -7.28 -2.00
N ASP A 47 11.84 -6.06 -2.48
CA ASP A 47 12.54 -5.49 -3.63
C ASP A 47 14.04 -5.37 -3.31
N ARG A 48 14.88 -5.67 -4.29
CA ARG A 48 16.34 -5.49 -4.17
C ARG A 48 16.65 -4.01 -3.98
N SER A 49 17.66 -3.69 -3.18
CA SER A 49 18.01 -2.29 -2.89
C SER A 49 18.26 -1.51 -4.19
N ILE A 50 17.73 -0.28 -4.25
CA ILE A 50 17.79 0.60 -5.44
C ILE A 50 19.24 0.77 -5.93
N LYS A 51 20.20 0.80 -4.99
CA LYS A 51 21.64 0.91 -5.27
C LYS A 51 22.22 -0.28 -6.04
N LEU A 52 21.68 -1.49 -5.82
CA LEU A 52 22.12 -2.70 -6.52
C LEU A 52 21.49 -2.82 -7.90
N VAL A 53 20.21 -2.45 -8.03
CA VAL A 53 19.47 -2.48 -9.31
C VAL A 53 20.05 -1.48 -10.31
N SER A 54 20.49 -0.31 -9.84
CA SER A 54 21.00 0.75 -10.71
C SER A 54 22.37 0.48 -11.33
N LYS A 55 23.18 -0.42 -10.76
CA LYS A 55 24.58 -0.63 -11.21
C LYS A 55 24.66 -1.26 -12.62
N GLY A 56 23.55 -1.76 -13.17
CA GLY A 56 23.47 -2.30 -14.53
C GLY A 56 22.40 -1.68 -15.43
N MET A 57 21.67 -0.65 -14.97
CA MET A 57 20.53 -0.10 -15.72
C MET A 57 20.82 1.32 -16.22
N GLN A 58 20.76 1.50 -17.54
CA GLN A 58 20.87 2.81 -18.21
C GLN A 58 19.57 3.63 -18.11
N TYR A 59 18.44 2.99 -17.79
CA TYR A 59 17.13 3.63 -17.65
C TYR A 59 16.55 3.41 -16.25
N VAL A 60 15.74 4.37 -15.81
CA VAL A 60 15.01 4.28 -14.54
C VAL A 60 13.78 3.40 -14.74
N PRO A 61 13.61 2.28 -14.01
CA PRO A 61 12.41 1.47 -14.13
C PRO A 61 11.20 2.26 -13.60
N SER A 62 10.03 2.10 -14.24
CA SER A 62 8.80 2.79 -13.82
C SER A 62 8.35 2.39 -12.41
N ASP A 63 8.74 1.21 -11.92
CA ASP A 63 8.41 0.71 -10.59
C ASP A 63 9.68 0.59 -9.73
N ILE A 64 9.83 1.49 -8.76
CA ILE A 64 11.02 1.58 -7.87
C ILE A 64 10.64 1.15 -6.44
N GLY A 65 9.44 0.60 -6.25
CA GLY A 65 8.91 0.35 -4.92
C GLY A 65 8.46 1.64 -4.20
N ILE A 66 7.85 1.50 -3.02
CA ILE A 66 7.57 2.66 -2.16
C ILE A 66 8.88 3.11 -1.53
N LEU A 67 9.11 4.42 -1.47
CA LEU A 67 10.31 4.96 -0.84
C LEU A 67 10.40 4.49 0.61
N GLU A 68 11.58 4.00 0.99
CA GLU A 68 11.83 3.48 2.33
C GLU A 68 11.50 4.50 3.42
N MET A 69 11.01 3.98 4.55
CA MET A 69 10.55 4.76 5.68
C MET A 69 9.45 5.78 5.29
N THR A 70 8.58 5.43 4.34
CA THR A 70 7.38 6.23 4.04
C THR A 70 6.38 6.10 5.18
N PHE A 71 6.28 7.15 5.99
CA PHE A 71 5.39 7.19 7.14
C PHE A 71 3.97 7.56 6.74
N VAL A 72 3.04 6.62 6.87
CA VAL A 72 1.61 6.79 6.62
C VAL A 72 0.91 6.89 7.97
N THR A 73 0.42 8.08 8.32
CA THR A 73 -0.20 8.32 9.62
C THR A 73 -1.41 7.40 9.84
N PRO A 74 -1.39 6.50 10.86
CA PRO A 74 -2.54 5.68 11.20
C PRO A 74 -3.74 6.53 11.63
N THR A 75 -4.93 6.09 11.21
CA THR A 75 -6.20 6.70 11.62
C THR A 75 -6.96 5.81 12.59
N SER A 76 -6.91 4.48 12.42
CA SER A 76 -7.66 3.55 13.28
C SER A 76 -6.85 3.06 14.49
N ASN A 77 -5.55 2.80 14.30
CA ASN A 77 -4.72 2.12 15.30
C ASN A 77 -3.79 3.09 16.06
N GLN A 78 -4.26 4.31 16.36
CA GLN A 78 -3.45 5.29 17.06
C GLN A 78 -3.42 5.00 18.58
N PRO A 79 -2.25 5.05 19.25
CA PRO A 79 -2.17 4.87 20.70
C PRO A 79 -3.04 5.90 21.43
N SER A 80 -3.76 5.46 22.46
CA SER A 80 -4.65 6.34 23.20
C SER A 80 -3.86 7.30 24.10
N LEU A 81 -4.22 8.59 24.05
CA LEU A 81 -3.66 9.65 24.87
C LEU A 81 -3.73 9.36 26.38
N PHE A 82 -4.83 8.74 26.83
CA PHE A 82 -5.10 8.54 28.25
C PHE A 82 -4.58 7.21 28.80
N ARG A 83 -4.47 6.19 27.94
CA ARG A 83 -4.00 4.86 28.37
C ARG A 83 -2.48 4.72 28.29
N GLU A 84 -1.88 5.28 27.24
CA GLU A 84 -0.45 5.13 26.96
C GLU A 84 0.19 6.47 26.54
N PRO A 85 0.25 7.46 27.45
CA PRO A 85 0.66 8.84 27.11
C PRO A 85 2.08 8.91 26.55
N LEU A 86 3.03 8.16 27.12
CA LEU A 86 4.41 8.13 26.65
C LEU A 86 4.53 7.52 25.25
N ARG A 87 3.79 6.45 24.95
CA ARG A 87 3.77 5.84 23.60
C ARG A 87 3.13 6.79 22.59
N HIS A 88 2.06 7.48 22.99
CA HIS A 88 1.47 8.51 22.14
C HIS A 88 2.42 9.68 21.88
N LEU A 89 3.16 10.16 22.89
CA LEU A 89 4.14 11.24 22.71
C LEU A 89 5.30 10.79 21.80
N LYS A 90 5.86 9.60 22.04
CA LYS A 90 6.88 8.98 21.16
C LYS A 90 6.38 8.91 19.72
N TYR A 91 5.14 8.45 19.52
CA TYR A 91 4.50 8.41 18.21
C TYR A 91 4.39 9.79 17.54
N GLN A 92 3.87 10.81 18.25
CA GLN A 92 3.74 12.14 17.67
C GLN A 92 5.10 12.77 17.36
N TRP A 93 6.11 12.51 18.19
CA TRP A 93 7.48 12.91 17.93
C TRP A 93 8.02 12.28 16.64
N LYS A 94 7.87 10.95 16.47
CA LYS A 94 8.29 10.24 15.25
C LYS A 94 7.53 10.75 14.03
N ARG A 95 6.22 10.95 14.13
CA ARG A 95 5.40 11.57 13.08
C ARG A 95 5.96 12.93 12.66
N PHE A 96 6.29 13.78 13.63
CA PHE A 96 6.90 15.09 13.35
C PHE A 96 8.26 14.94 12.66
N ALA A 97 9.14 14.09 13.20
CA ALA A 97 10.46 13.81 12.64
C ALA A 97 10.38 13.31 11.18
N PHE A 98 9.48 12.38 10.87
CA PHE A 98 9.28 11.89 9.50
C PHE A 98 8.77 12.98 8.57
N ARG A 99 7.85 13.85 9.01
CA ARG A 99 7.36 14.98 8.20
C ARG A 99 8.46 16.01 7.94
N PHE A 100 9.34 16.22 8.93
CA PHE A 100 10.50 17.07 8.77
C PHE A 100 11.48 16.47 7.75
N ARG A 101 11.85 15.19 7.91
CA ARG A 101 12.66 14.42 6.94
C ARG A 101 12.11 14.55 5.51
N ASP A 102 10.80 14.48 5.33
CA ASP A 102 10.13 14.61 4.04
C ASP A 102 10.24 15.99 3.43
N ARG A 103 10.12 17.00 4.27
CA ARG A 103 10.31 18.37 3.82
C ARG A 103 11.76 18.57 3.38
N PHE A 104 12.72 18.04 4.13
CA PHE A 104 14.14 18.13 3.80
C PHE A 104 14.49 17.36 2.53
N SER A 105 13.95 16.16 2.32
CA SER A 105 14.20 15.40 1.09
C SER A 105 13.75 16.16 -0.16
N LEU A 106 12.58 16.81 -0.11
CA LEU A 106 12.09 17.66 -1.18
C LEU A 106 12.96 18.90 -1.41
N ILE A 107 13.44 19.54 -0.33
CA ILE A 107 14.33 20.71 -0.41
C ILE A 107 15.66 20.33 -1.05
N ILE A 108 16.30 19.25 -0.58
CA ILE A 108 17.56 18.73 -1.13
C ILE A 108 17.37 18.36 -2.59
N PHE A 109 16.27 17.69 -2.94
CA PHE A 109 15.95 17.33 -4.32
C PHE A 109 15.79 18.57 -5.22
N LYS A 110 15.13 19.63 -4.74
CA LYS A 110 15.01 20.88 -5.49
C LYS A 110 16.33 21.64 -5.62
N ILE A 111 17.14 21.71 -4.56
CA ILE A 111 18.43 22.42 -4.58
C ILE A 111 19.45 21.69 -5.47
N SER A 112 19.40 20.37 -5.52
CA SER A 112 20.27 19.58 -6.38
C SER A 112 19.92 19.66 -7.87
N SER A 113 18.69 20.05 -8.20
CA SER A 113 18.30 20.24 -9.60
C SER A 113 19.00 21.45 -10.25
N PRO A 114 19.24 21.44 -11.57
CA PRO A 114 19.88 22.52 -12.29
C PRO A 114 19.20 23.87 -12.02
N ARG A 115 20.02 24.92 -11.98
CA ARG A 115 19.51 26.29 -11.97
C ARG A 115 18.81 26.56 -13.30
N GLY A 116 17.62 27.15 -13.24
CA GLY A 116 16.93 27.63 -14.42
C GLY A 116 17.56 28.93 -14.92
N LYS A 117 16.90 29.59 -15.87
CA LYS A 117 17.33 30.88 -16.45
C LYS A 117 17.50 32.01 -15.42
N SER A 118 16.92 31.87 -14.23
CA SER A 118 17.02 32.84 -13.14
C SER A 118 17.62 32.19 -11.90
N TRP A 119 18.45 32.92 -11.15
CA TRP A 119 19.28 32.41 -10.06
C TRP A 119 18.50 31.71 -8.93
N TYR A 120 17.24 32.11 -8.71
CA TYR A 120 16.34 31.52 -7.71
C TYR A 120 15.41 30.42 -8.27
N ARG A 121 15.27 30.29 -9.59
CA ARG A 121 14.42 29.27 -10.21
C ARG A 121 15.22 27.98 -10.37
N ARG A 122 14.62 26.87 -9.93
CA ARG A 122 15.13 25.52 -10.12
C ARG A 122 14.24 24.78 -11.12
N SER A 123 14.78 23.82 -11.86
CA SER A 123 14.00 23.07 -12.85
C SER A 123 12.85 22.29 -12.21
N VAL A 124 13.06 21.78 -11.00
CA VAL A 124 12.06 21.00 -10.26
C VAL A 124 11.03 21.91 -9.57
N LYS A 125 9.75 21.69 -9.88
CA LYS A 125 8.61 22.35 -9.25
C LYS A 125 7.99 21.45 -8.17
N ILE A 126 7.80 22.01 -6.97
CA ILE A 126 7.14 21.33 -5.86
C ILE A 126 5.73 21.90 -5.71
N SER A 127 4.74 21.27 -6.33
CA SER A 127 3.33 21.68 -6.24
C SER A 127 2.56 20.76 -5.28
N ARG A 128 2.47 21.14 -3.99
CA ARG A 128 1.79 20.31 -2.98
C ARG A 128 0.26 20.35 -3.05
N SER A 129 -0.29 21.51 -3.39
CA SER A 129 -1.75 21.75 -3.43
C SER A 129 -2.44 20.95 -4.54
N THR A 130 -1.74 20.68 -5.64
CA THR A 130 -2.27 19.94 -6.79
C THR A 130 -2.29 18.43 -6.56
N LEU A 131 -1.49 17.89 -5.64
CA LEU A 131 -1.36 16.43 -5.45
C LEU A 131 -2.66 15.76 -5.03
N THR A 132 -3.42 16.38 -4.13
CA THR A 132 -4.69 15.81 -3.65
C THR A 132 -5.74 15.73 -4.75
N PRO A 133 -6.08 16.82 -5.50
CA PRO A 133 -7.02 16.71 -6.61
C PRO A 133 -6.49 15.78 -7.72
N THR A 134 -5.20 15.80 -8.04
CA THR A 134 -4.59 14.86 -9.00
C THR A 134 -4.76 13.41 -8.56
N ALA A 135 -4.52 13.09 -7.29
CA ALA A 135 -4.70 11.72 -6.77
C ALA A 135 -6.15 11.25 -6.87
N VAL A 136 -7.09 12.12 -6.56
CA VAL A 136 -8.52 11.82 -6.65
C VAL A 136 -8.95 11.59 -8.09
N ALA A 137 -8.47 12.40 -9.03
CA ALA A 137 -8.75 12.24 -10.46
C ALA A 137 -8.15 10.94 -11.01
N LEU A 138 -6.87 10.68 -10.74
CA LEU A 138 -6.18 9.46 -11.18
C LEU A 138 -6.80 8.20 -10.57
N HIS A 139 -7.17 8.23 -9.28
CA HIS A 139 -7.84 7.11 -8.61
C HIS A 139 -9.17 6.76 -9.29
N ARG A 140 -9.99 7.78 -9.59
CA ARG A 140 -11.26 7.59 -10.29
C ARG A 140 -11.05 7.03 -11.70
N GLN A 141 -10.19 7.66 -12.49
CA GLN A 141 -9.89 7.24 -13.86
C GLN A 141 -9.34 5.80 -13.89
N MET A 142 -8.40 5.49 -12.99
CA MET A 142 -7.82 4.15 -12.88
C MET A 142 -8.88 3.09 -12.61
N TYR A 143 -9.76 3.27 -11.62
CA TYR A 143 -10.78 2.27 -11.31
C TYR A 143 -11.87 2.17 -12.39
N THR A 144 -12.23 3.29 -13.04
CA THR A 144 -13.13 3.29 -14.20
C THR A 144 -12.52 2.51 -15.36
N SER A 145 -11.30 2.83 -15.79
CA SER A 145 -10.60 2.10 -16.86
C SER A 145 -10.38 0.63 -16.52
N PHE A 146 -10.10 0.32 -15.24
CA PHE A 146 -10.03 -1.06 -14.78
C PHE A 146 -11.36 -1.78 -14.94
N ALA A 147 -12.47 -1.21 -14.49
CA ALA A 147 -13.78 -1.84 -14.61
C ALA A 147 -14.15 -2.10 -16.09
N GLU A 148 -13.94 -1.11 -16.95
CA GLU A 148 -14.18 -1.19 -18.40
C GLU A 148 -13.26 -2.17 -19.11
N GLY A 149 -12.07 -2.43 -18.57
CA GLY A 149 -11.05 -3.26 -19.19
C GLY A 149 -10.20 -2.50 -20.22
N ASP A 150 -10.13 -1.17 -20.12
CA ASP A 150 -9.27 -0.33 -20.97
C ASP A 150 -7.80 -0.46 -20.56
N VAL A 151 -7.11 -1.42 -21.17
CA VAL A 151 -5.69 -1.67 -20.94
C VAL A 151 -4.82 -0.50 -21.43
N VAL A 152 -5.24 0.22 -22.47
CA VAL A 152 -4.45 1.32 -23.05
C VAL A 152 -4.46 2.53 -22.12
N GLY A 153 -5.63 2.88 -21.58
CA GLY A 153 -5.76 3.93 -20.56
C GLY A 153 -4.97 3.58 -19.29
N LEU A 154 -5.09 2.33 -18.81
CA LEU A 154 -4.38 1.89 -17.60
C LEU A 154 -2.85 2.01 -17.70
N ARG A 155 -2.27 1.76 -18.88
CA ARG A 155 -0.81 1.90 -19.09
C ARG A 155 -0.31 3.32 -18.88
N LYS A 156 -1.12 4.32 -19.23
CA LYS A 156 -0.76 5.74 -19.02
C LYS A 156 -0.95 6.14 -17.56
N LEU A 157 -2.01 5.65 -16.92
CA LEU A 157 -2.41 6.03 -15.56
C LEU A 157 -1.56 5.37 -14.46
N CYS A 158 -1.07 4.16 -14.68
CA CYS A 158 -0.41 3.34 -13.67
C CYS A 158 1.08 3.14 -13.96
N THR A 159 1.87 2.88 -12.91
CA THR A 159 3.24 2.36 -13.09
C THR A 159 3.19 0.90 -13.59
N ASP A 160 4.28 0.45 -14.22
CA ASP A 160 4.33 -0.87 -14.88
C ASP A 160 3.87 -2.03 -13.97
N GLY A 161 4.35 -2.09 -12.72
CA GLY A 161 3.96 -3.17 -11.80
C GLY A 161 2.47 -3.20 -11.44
N LEU A 162 1.83 -2.03 -11.29
CA LEU A 162 0.37 -1.97 -11.06
C LEU A 162 -0.41 -2.28 -12.32
N TYR A 163 0.06 -1.75 -13.46
CA TYR A 163 -0.52 -2.03 -14.76
C TYR A 163 -0.53 -3.52 -15.07
N ASP A 164 0.58 -4.23 -14.87
CA ASP A 164 0.67 -5.66 -15.13
C ASP A 164 -0.26 -6.46 -14.22
N SER A 165 -0.39 -6.05 -12.95
CA SER A 165 -1.37 -6.64 -12.03
C SER A 165 -2.81 -6.48 -12.53
N PHE A 166 -3.18 -5.28 -13.01
CA PHE A 166 -4.51 -5.05 -13.56
C PHE A 166 -4.73 -5.77 -14.89
N ARG A 167 -3.75 -5.79 -15.78
CA ARG A 167 -3.79 -6.51 -17.05
C ARG A 167 -4.02 -8.00 -16.83
N ALA A 168 -3.29 -8.61 -15.90
CA ALA A 168 -3.48 -10.01 -15.53
C ALA A 168 -4.89 -10.28 -14.99
N ARG A 169 -5.39 -9.40 -14.11
CA ARG A 169 -6.75 -9.51 -13.54
C ARG A 169 -7.85 -9.30 -14.57
N ILE A 170 -7.63 -8.46 -15.58
CA ILE A 170 -8.56 -8.29 -16.71
C ILE A 170 -8.55 -9.54 -17.58
N GLY A 171 -7.37 -10.10 -17.88
CA GLY A 171 -7.23 -11.33 -18.65
C GLY A 171 -7.85 -12.56 -17.96
N SER A 172 -7.87 -12.58 -16.62
CA SER A 172 -8.48 -13.66 -15.84
C SER A 172 -10.00 -13.52 -15.63
N ARG A 173 -10.66 -12.51 -16.23
CA ARG A 173 -12.12 -12.34 -16.07
C ARG A 173 -12.88 -13.43 -16.83
N PRO A 174 -14.00 -13.95 -16.27
CA PRO A 174 -14.89 -14.82 -17.02
C PRO A 174 -15.36 -14.16 -18.32
N LYS A 175 -15.37 -14.93 -19.41
CA LYS A 175 -15.82 -14.43 -20.72
C LYS A 175 -17.29 -14.01 -20.63
N GLY A 176 -17.59 -12.83 -21.17
CA GLY A 176 -18.96 -12.29 -21.18
C GLY A 176 -19.39 -11.61 -19.87
N GLU A 177 -18.51 -11.52 -18.86
CA GLU A 177 -18.72 -10.69 -17.67
C GLU A 177 -18.20 -9.26 -17.91
N LYS A 178 -19.03 -8.26 -17.61
CA LYS A 178 -18.63 -6.86 -17.53
C LYS A 178 -18.64 -6.41 -16.08
N MET A 179 -17.71 -5.54 -15.72
CA MET A 179 -17.65 -4.93 -14.39
C MET A 179 -17.92 -3.44 -14.52
N LEU A 180 -18.69 -2.89 -13.59
CA LEU A 180 -19.02 -1.48 -13.53
C LEU A 180 -18.66 -0.96 -12.15
N TRP A 181 -17.69 -0.05 -12.08
CA TRP A 181 -17.27 0.59 -10.85
C TRP A 181 -17.88 1.98 -10.77
N GLU A 182 -18.52 2.25 -9.63
CA GLU A 182 -19.18 3.51 -9.34
C GLU A 182 -18.62 4.07 -8.03
N LEU A 183 -18.25 5.35 -8.09
CA LEU A 183 -17.94 6.12 -6.90
C LEU A 183 -19.21 6.83 -6.45
N VAL A 184 -19.76 6.41 -5.31
CA VAL A 184 -21.02 6.95 -4.77
C VAL A 184 -20.78 8.31 -4.11
N ASN A 185 -19.86 8.36 -3.14
CA ASN A 185 -19.53 9.60 -2.43
C ASN A 185 -18.13 9.54 -1.79
N TYR A 186 -17.54 10.70 -1.50
CA TYR A 186 -16.37 10.81 -0.63
C TYR A 186 -16.82 11.03 0.83
N ASN A 187 -16.53 10.05 1.69
CA ASN A 187 -16.94 10.07 3.10
C ASN A 187 -16.18 11.13 3.92
N LYS A 188 -14.93 11.43 3.55
CA LYS A 188 -14.09 12.46 4.19
C LYS A 188 -13.26 13.17 3.13
N ARG A 189 -12.88 14.43 3.38
CA ARG A 189 -11.93 15.16 2.52
C ARG A 189 -10.62 14.37 2.39
N SER A 190 -10.18 14.16 1.15
CA SER A 190 -8.91 13.52 0.86
C SER A 190 -7.74 14.33 1.44
N LYS A 191 -6.74 13.65 2.01
CA LYS A 191 -5.61 14.31 2.71
C LYS A 191 -4.27 13.79 2.20
N LEU A 192 -3.36 14.71 1.91
CA LEU A 192 -1.96 14.38 1.65
C LEU A 192 -1.27 13.96 2.96
N VAL A 193 -0.92 12.68 3.06
CA VAL A 193 -0.32 12.06 4.25
C VAL A 193 1.19 12.23 4.24
N SER A 194 1.83 11.79 3.15
CA SER A 194 3.28 11.81 2.94
C SER A 194 3.60 12.39 1.56
N PHE A 195 4.73 13.11 1.45
CA PHE A 195 5.23 13.57 0.16
C PHE A 195 6.74 13.71 0.23
N ARG A 196 7.45 12.88 -0.55
CA ARG A 196 8.90 12.66 -0.45
C ARG A 196 9.52 12.65 -1.84
N ALA A 197 10.82 12.91 -1.91
CA ALA A 197 11.60 12.72 -3.12
C ALA A 197 12.89 11.94 -2.81
N ALA A 198 13.35 11.15 -3.77
CA ALA A 198 14.64 10.49 -3.72
C ALA A 198 15.37 10.70 -5.05
N ARG A 199 16.69 10.90 -4.96
CA ARG A 199 17.56 10.86 -6.14
C ARG A 199 17.92 9.42 -6.41
N LEU A 200 17.99 9.08 -7.69
CA LEU A 200 18.52 7.81 -8.12
C LEU A 200 20.01 7.98 -8.43
N PRO A 201 20.79 6.90 -8.40
CA PRO A 201 22.22 6.93 -8.72
C PRO A 201 22.44 6.97 -10.25
N ILE A 202 21.61 7.74 -10.95
CA ILE A 202 21.71 8.09 -12.37
C ILE A 202 21.62 9.62 -12.43
N GLU A 203 22.43 10.26 -13.26
CA GLU A 203 22.48 11.71 -13.30
C GLU A 203 21.13 12.31 -13.75
N GLY A 204 20.62 13.26 -12.95
CA GLY A 204 19.31 13.88 -13.19
C GLY A 204 18.11 12.96 -13.05
N ALA A 205 18.32 11.71 -12.63
CA ALA A 205 17.26 10.78 -12.34
C ALA A 205 16.75 10.92 -10.91
N GLY A 206 15.45 10.80 -10.74
CA GLY A 206 14.82 10.90 -9.44
C GLY A 206 13.38 10.46 -9.44
N VAL A 207 12.85 10.27 -8.24
CA VAL A 207 11.45 9.89 -8.05
C VAL A 207 10.84 10.76 -6.94
N MET A 208 9.63 11.23 -7.20
CA MET A 208 8.77 11.86 -6.21
C MET A 208 7.59 10.94 -5.94
N GLN A 209 7.29 10.75 -4.66
CA GLN A 209 6.13 9.96 -4.24
C GLN A 209 5.25 10.73 -3.27
N ALA A 210 3.96 10.70 -3.52
CA ALA A 210 2.94 11.33 -2.68
C ALA A 210 1.92 10.27 -2.25
N VAL A 211 1.63 10.21 -0.94
CA VAL A 211 0.60 9.32 -0.40
C VAL A 211 -0.61 10.16 -0.03
N VAL A 212 -1.75 9.86 -0.64
CA VAL A 212 -3.02 10.55 -0.39
C VAL A 212 -4.02 9.56 0.18
N ARG A 213 -4.58 9.91 1.33
CA ARG A 213 -5.69 9.18 1.94
C ARG A 213 -6.98 9.57 1.23
N ILE A 214 -7.68 8.59 0.67
CA ILE A 214 -9.00 8.72 0.07
C ILE A 214 -9.96 7.88 0.89
N ALA A 215 -11.04 8.49 1.38
CA ALA A 215 -12.11 7.79 2.10
C ALA A 215 -13.40 7.97 1.31
N SER A 216 -13.94 6.88 0.79
CA SER A 216 -15.03 6.90 -0.17
C SER A 216 -15.99 5.74 0.03
N LYS A 217 -17.24 5.94 -0.36
CA LYS A 217 -18.21 4.88 -0.57
C LYS A 217 -18.19 4.48 -2.05
N GLN A 218 -17.90 3.21 -2.31
CA GLN A 218 -17.72 2.66 -3.66
C GLN A 218 -18.67 1.50 -3.88
N LYS A 219 -19.01 1.26 -5.15
CA LYS A 219 -19.88 0.18 -5.58
C LYS A 219 -19.30 -0.51 -6.81
N LEU A 220 -19.32 -1.85 -6.81
CA LEU A 220 -18.85 -2.66 -7.93
C LEU A 220 -19.94 -3.63 -8.35
N THR A 221 -20.49 -3.43 -9.54
CA THR A 221 -21.55 -4.23 -10.13
C THR A 221 -20.95 -5.17 -11.17
N ARG A 222 -21.33 -6.44 -11.14
CA ARG A 222 -20.91 -7.43 -12.14
C ARG A 222 -22.12 -7.76 -13.00
N LEU A 223 -21.95 -7.72 -14.31
CA LEU A 223 -22.98 -7.94 -15.31
C LEU A 223 -22.58 -9.14 -16.15
N VAL A 224 -23.47 -10.11 -16.30
CA VAL A 224 -23.25 -11.30 -17.14
C VAL A 224 -24.32 -11.35 -18.22
N LYS A 225 -24.00 -11.87 -19.40
CA LYS A 225 -25.02 -12.13 -20.43
C LYS A 225 -25.98 -13.23 -19.95
N GLY A 226 -27.24 -12.85 -19.75
CA GLY A 226 -28.33 -13.76 -19.42
C GLY A 226 -28.72 -14.63 -20.62
N LYS A 227 -29.53 -15.66 -20.36
CA LYS A 227 -30.03 -16.59 -21.38
C LYS A 227 -30.88 -15.90 -22.46
N SER A 228 -31.49 -14.77 -22.12
CA SER A 228 -32.32 -13.92 -22.99
C SER A 228 -31.50 -12.91 -23.82
N GLY A 229 -30.17 -12.91 -23.72
CA GLY A 229 -29.29 -11.98 -24.42
C GLY A 229 -29.11 -10.61 -23.72
N GLY A 230 -29.93 -10.28 -22.72
CA GLY A 230 -29.76 -9.10 -21.86
C GLY A 230 -28.59 -9.24 -20.88
N MET A 231 -28.07 -8.12 -20.36
CA MET A 231 -27.12 -8.16 -19.23
C MET A 231 -27.87 -8.25 -17.91
N GLU A 232 -27.61 -9.30 -17.16
CA GLU A 232 -28.17 -9.53 -15.83
C GLU A 232 -27.12 -9.23 -14.76
N VAL A 233 -27.56 -8.61 -13.67
CA VAL A 233 -26.69 -8.32 -12.52
C VAL A 233 -26.41 -9.62 -11.76
N VAL A 234 -25.14 -9.93 -11.55
CA VAL A 234 -24.75 -11.11 -10.77
C VAL A 234 -25.27 -10.95 -9.34
N PRO A 235 -26.00 -11.94 -8.79
CA PRO A 235 -26.56 -11.85 -7.45
C PRO A 235 -25.46 -11.62 -6.41
N GLY A 236 -25.68 -10.65 -5.52
CA GLY A 236 -24.70 -10.25 -4.51
C GLY A 236 -23.65 -9.25 -4.96
N SER A 237 -23.60 -8.86 -6.25
CA SER A 237 -22.83 -7.72 -6.73
C SER A 237 -23.58 -6.39 -6.52
N GLY A 238 -22.89 -5.26 -6.65
CA GLY A 238 -23.49 -3.93 -6.54
C GLY A 238 -23.72 -3.43 -5.10
N LYS A 239 -23.18 -4.11 -4.08
CA LYS A 239 -23.22 -3.62 -2.70
C LYS A 239 -22.28 -2.42 -2.52
N GLU A 240 -22.79 -1.36 -1.91
CA GLU A 240 -21.99 -0.22 -1.49
C GLU A 240 -21.09 -0.60 -0.32
N LYS A 241 -19.83 -0.17 -0.37
CA LYS A 241 -18.84 -0.39 0.68
C LYS A 241 -18.10 0.90 0.99
N ASP A 242 -17.89 1.15 2.28
CA ASP A 242 -16.98 2.20 2.72
C ASP A 242 -15.54 1.69 2.66
N VAL A 243 -14.69 2.41 1.92
CA VAL A 243 -13.30 2.06 1.68
C VAL A 243 -12.41 3.25 2.05
N VAL A 244 -11.33 2.96 2.78
CA VAL A 244 -10.25 3.91 3.05
C VAL A 244 -8.98 3.39 2.42
N GLU A 245 -8.46 4.13 1.45
CA GLU A 245 -7.28 3.74 0.67
C GLU A 245 -6.20 4.82 0.79
N TYR A 246 -4.95 4.37 0.94
CA TYR A 246 -3.78 5.25 0.90
C TYR A 246 -3.13 5.12 -0.47
N VAL A 247 -3.61 5.93 -1.42
CA VAL A 247 -3.16 5.91 -2.81
C VAL A 247 -1.78 6.56 -2.88
N VAL A 248 -0.84 5.84 -3.47
CA VAL A 248 0.53 6.29 -3.71
C VAL A 248 0.62 6.75 -5.17
N LEU A 249 0.88 8.03 -5.35
CA LEU A 249 1.27 8.59 -6.63
C LEU A 249 2.78 8.60 -6.75
N GLN A 250 3.26 8.37 -7.97
CA GLN A 250 4.66 8.45 -8.32
C GLN A 250 4.84 9.37 -9.52
N ARG A 251 5.93 10.14 -9.50
CA ARG A 251 6.40 10.93 -10.63
C ARG A 251 7.89 10.74 -10.79
N GLN A 252 8.31 10.40 -11.98
CA GLN A 252 9.72 10.19 -12.30
C GLN A 252 10.35 11.44 -12.90
N TYR A 253 11.66 11.53 -12.74
CA TYR A 253 12.50 12.54 -13.34
C TYR A 253 13.59 11.83 -14.12
N GLU A 254 13.80 12.28 -15.35
CA GLU A 254 14.88 11.83 -16.23
C GLU A 254 15.61 13.07 -16.74
N SER A 255 16.93 13.14 -16.54
CA SER A 255 17.72 14.35 -16.84
C SER A 255 17.07 15.64 -16.29
N TRP A 256 16.50 15.57 -15.09
CA TRP A 256 15.74 16.65 -14.43
C TRP A 256 14.48 17.14 -15.15
N LYS A 257 14.01 16.44 -16.19
CA LYS A 257 12.72 16.66 -16.83
C LYS A 257 11.63 15.95 -16.04
N GLU A 258 10.52 16.62 -15.83
CA GLU A 258 9.40 16.08 -15.06
C GLU A 258 8.53 15.15 -15.92
N GLY A 259 8.33 13.91 -15.46
CA GLY A 259 7.34 13.00 -16.04
C GLY A 259 5.90 13.33 -15.61
N GLU A 260 4.95 12.48 -15.98
CA GLU A 260 3.57 12.59 -15.51
C GLU A 260 3.39 11.95 -14.12
N TRP A 261 2.31 12.31 -13.44
CA TRP A 261 1.90 11.61 -12.22
C TRP A 261 1.16 10.34 -12.58
N GLN A 262 1.62 9.22 -12.03
CA GLN A 262 1.00 7.92 -12.20
C GLN A 262 0.63 7.31 -10.85
N VAL A 263 -0.34 6.42 -10.84
CA VAL A 263 -0.68 5.63 -9.65
C VAL A 263 0.29 4.48 -9.55
N TRP A 264 1.09 4.47 -8.48
CA TRP A 264 1.95 3.35 -8.17
C TRP A 264 1.17 2.20 -7.52
N GLY A 265 0.21 2.54 -6.66
CA GLY A 265 -0.64 1.56 -6.00
C GLY A 265 -1.23 2.09 -4.71
N THR A 266 -1.55 1.19 -3.80
CA THR A 266 -2.07 1.50 -2.47
C THR A 266 -1.13 0.99 -1.39
N THR A 267 -1.02 1.71 -0.28
CA THR A 267 -0.24 1.31 0.89
C THR A 267 -1.13 1.18 2.13
N LYS A 268 -0.55 0.71 3.24
CA LYS A 268 -1.20 0.57 4.54
C LYS A 268 -0.74 1.67 5.51
N GLU A 269 -1.48 1.80 6.61
CA GLU A 269 -1.09 2.65 7.72
C GLU A 269 0.21 2.12 8.34
N THR A 270 1.09 3.03 8.77
CA THR A 270 2.32 2.67 9.48
C THR A 270 1.98 2.38 10.94
N THR A 271 2.35 1.19 11.41
CA THR A 271 2.22 0.80 12.81
C THR A 271 3.43 1.28 13.63
N LEU A 272 3.35 1.21 14.96
CA LEU A 272 4.51 1.47 15.80
C LEU A 272 5.60 0.42 15.62
N GLU A 273 5.21 -0.83 15.36
CA GLU A 273 6.11 -1.95 15.10
C GLU A 273 6.94 -1.67 13.85
N ASP A 274 6.33 -1.15 12.77
CA ASP A 274 7.03 -0.77 11.54
C ASP A 274 8.12 0.29 11.83
N VAL A 275 7.82 1.26 12.69
CA VAL A 275 8.77 2.33 13.05
C VAL A 275 9.94 1.78 13.85
N GLU A 276 9.67 0.87 14.80
CA GLU A 276 10.69 0.22 15.62
C GLU A 276 11.58 -0.70 14.77
N GLU A 277 11.02 -1.41 13.79
CA GLU A 277 11.77 -2.21 12.83
C GLU A 277 12.72 -1.34 11.98
N TRP A 278 12.26 -0.17 11.52
CA TRP A 278 13.10 0.75 10.75
C TRP A 278 14.25 1.32 11.58
N GLU A 279 14.03 1.55 12.88
CA GLU A 279 15.06 2.02 13.79
C GLU A 279 16.12 0.94 14.06
N GLY A 280 15.70 -0.31 14.26
CA GLY A 280 16.61 -1.45 14.40
C GLY A 280 17.53 -1.59 13.17
N LYS A 281 16.94 -1.55 11.97
CA LYS A 281 17.69 -1.61 10.70
C LYS A 281 18.65 -0.45 10.46
N ALA A 282 18.46 0.69 11.12
CA ALA A 282 19.33 1.85 10.98
C ALA A 282 20.55 1.80 11.92
N LEU A 283 20.49 0.95 12.95
CA LEU A 283 21.56 0.74 13.92
C LEU A 283 22.50 -0.42 13.53
N GLU A 284 22.04 -1.30 12.64
CA GLU A 284 22.83 -2.34 11.96
C GLU A 284 23.64 -1.77 10.78
#